data_AF-A0A2N9QRH3-F1
#
_entry.id   AF-A0A2N9QRH3-F1
#
_cell.length_a   1.000
_cell.length_b   1.000
_cell.length_c   1.000
_cell.angle_alpha   90.00
_cell.angle_beta   90.00
_cell.angle_gamma   90.00
#
_symmetry.space_group_name_H-M   'P 1'
#
loop_
_entity.id
_entity.type
_entity.pdbx_description
1 polymer ?
#
loop_
_entity_poly.entity_id
_entity_poly.type
_entity_poly.pdbx_seq_one_letter_code
_entity_poly.pdbx_strand_id
1 'polypeptide(L)'
;MACSSEDTAQQDNAKQNTAKGVATFDGSQPGNDTRALTRTTATYTLGGDAKVFWTSADKIFVQDDANTFHQSNAANLYNPSNKAKAIFSLASGSFTLNNREVRYTGENGTDANTVTIATTQTQTTANDFSHLGTSGDCGTATATGSNGNYTFTLNHKASYLCFIPRCMNTDLGPNIKLTKIKVTADQPIAGKYDFSTGSLAQKAGETYSNTITLNTSDFSLNTTSSSLATNGAYMVVAPGTYNFTITYTIKDPTTNVEGDIVKTISSYNCQEGKINDITAWIDKDIKDYSDKKYYMWDAVNHYWNGYETEQPTLPQYLTGATFGAHYPQNSTDSRWYHVGGGSIHANSTCQICPNGNEVFWYAYKGDPHWDTSTLWCTMGHLYKTGLWIKKKSKIISDEHITAAYMENGFKNAHGTYVNWKNTFAGDADVPADIAPKFTAVPNKNDYFYLPATGFYENGRLYATGDGGNYWSADAVPTRNTYSYGFRFYKEYVNVQIMPRTVGRKAQSFE
;
A
#
# COMPACT_ATOMS: atom_id res chain seq x y z
N MET A 1 -74.48 26.47 6.98
CA MET A 1 -73.30 27.33 7.18
C MET A 1 -72.07 26.54 6.74
N ALA A 2 -71.29 27.16 5.85
CA ALA A 2 -69.91 26.83 5.51
C ALA A 2 -68.99 27.04 6.76
N CYS A 3 -67.68 26.79 6.81
CA CYS A 3 -66.61 26.66 5.82
C CYS A 3 -65.31 26.19 6.56
N SER A 4 -64.45 25.44 5.85
CA SER A 4 -62.97 25.53 5.73
C SER A 4 -62.02 25.85 6.91
N SER A 5 -60.94 25.03 7.02
CA SER A 5 -59.51 25.41 7.20
C SER A 5 -58.65 24.12 7.16
N GLU A 6 -57.43 24.03 6.66
CA GLU A 6 -56.51 24.95 5.99
C GLU A 6 -55.48 24.10 5.22
N ASP A 7 -55.21 24.53 3.99
CA ASP A 7 -54.13 24.08 3.10
C ASP A 7 -52.86 24.85 3.48
N THR A 8 -51.75 24.17 3.79
CA THR A 8 -50.46 24.82 4.01
C THR A 8 -49.54 24.55 2.83
N ALA A 9 -49.66 25.45 1.86
CA ALA A 9 -48.73 25.61 0.75
C ALA A 9 -47.29 25.80 1.27
N GLN A 10 -46.39 24.98 0.75
CA GLN A 10 -44.96 25.08 0.95
C GLN A 10 -44.46 26.34 0.21
N GLN A 11 -44.04 27.36 0.97
CA GLN A 11 -43.55 28.61 0.43
C GLN A 11 -42.29 28.41 -0.41
N ASP A 12 -42.44 28.73 -1.69
CA ASP A 12 -41.41 29.09 -2.66
C ASP A 12 -40.55 30.24 -2.10
N ASN A 13 -39.36 29.91 -1.58
CA ASN A 13 -38.35 30.90 -1.23
C ASN A 13 -36.99 30.47 -1.80
N ALA A 14 -36.85 30.64 -3.12
CA ALA A 14 -35.56 30.82 -3.76
C ALA A 14 -35.74 31.65 -5.05
N LYS A 15 -35.88 32.98 -4.90
CA LYS A 15 -35.54 33.90 -6.00
C LYS A 15 -34.01 33.86 -6.19
N GLN A 16 -33.51 32.86 -6.91
CA GLN A 16 -32.13 32.86 -7.38
C GLN A 16 -32.00 33.80 -8.58
N ASN A 17 -31.05 34.72 -8.48
CA ASN A 17 -30.77 35.74 -9.46
C ASN A 17 -29.99 35.11 -10.65
N THR A 18 -30.66 34.30 -11.47
CA THR A 18 -30.10 33.81 -12.74
C THR A 18 -30.05 34.94 -13.75
N ALA A 19 -28.86 35.25 -14.28
CA ALA A 19 -28.76 36.06 -15.49
C ALA A 19 -29.68 35.44 -16.57
N LYS A 20 -30.59 36.24 -17.15
CA LYS A 20 -31.57 35.78 -18.15
C LYS A 20 -30.85 35.16 -19.35
N GLY A 21 -30.73 33.83 -19.36
CA GLY A 21 -30.40 33.05 -20.54
C GLY A 21 -31.61 32.89 -21.45
N VAL A 22 -31.39 32.41 -22.68
CA VAL A 22 -32.46 32.03 -23.62
C VAL A 22 -33.21 30.77 -23.17
N ALA A 23 -32.60 29.96 -22.31
CA ALA A 23 -33.20 28.80 -21.66
C ALA A 23 -32.53 28.45 -20.33
N THR A 24 -33.26 27.76 -19.47
CA THR A 24 -32.87 27.29 -18.14
C THR A 24 -33.19 25.80 -18.00
N PHE A 25 -32.23 25.06 -17.45
CA PHE A 25 -32.31 23.60 -17.25
C PHE A 25 -32.07 23.26 -15.78
N ASP A 26 -33.06 22.66 -15.15
CA ASP A 26 -33.02 22.19 -13.77
C ASP A 26 -32.55 20.73 -13.74
N GLY A 27 -31.25 20.56 -13.48
CA GLY A 27 -30.58 19.27 -13.50
C GLY A 27 -30.56 18.59 -12.14
N SER A 28 -30.91 17.32 -12.10
CA SER A 28 -30.81 16.45 -10.91
C SER A 28 -29.81 15.32 -11.14
N GLN A 29 -29.06 14.97 -10.08
CA GLN A 29 -28.30 13.72 -10.02
C GLN A 29 -29.23 12.54 -9.67
N PRO A 30 -28.88 11.28 -10.04
CA PRO A 30 -29.64 10.09 -9.64
C PRO A 30 -29.83 9.97 -8.12
N GLY A 31 -30.95 9.37 -7.70
CA GLY A 31 -31.17 8.98 -6.29
C GLY A 31 -31.41 10.16 -5.33
N ASN A 32 -32.36 11.04 -5.69
CA ASN A 32 -32.81 12.25 -5.01
C ASN A 32 -33.06 12.15 -3.47
N ASP A 33 -32.01 11.97 -2.67
CA ASP A 33 -32.06 12.10 -1.22
C ASP A 33 -32.11 13.59 -0.85
N THR A 34 -33.12 13.98 -0.09
CA THR A 34 -33.35 15.37 0.36
C THR A 34 -32.43 15.79 1.51
N ARG A 35 -31.61 14.88 2.05
CA ARG A 35 -30.62 15.17 3.09
C ARG A 35 -29.43 15.97 2.56
N ALA A 36 -29.08 17.05 3.25
CA ALA A 36 -28.08 18.02 2.82
C ALA A 36 -26.66 17.42 2.77
N LEU A 37 -26.13 17.19 1.57
CA LEU A 37 -24.74 16.81 1.34
C LEU A 37 -24.11 17.58 0.16
N THR A 38 -22.83 17.90 0.31
CA THR A 38 -21.94 18.51 -0.70
C THR A 38 -21.17 17.44 -1.49
N ARG A 39 -20.67 17.72 -2.70
CA ARG A 39 -19.78 16.79 -3.47
C ARG A 39 -18.54 16.34 -2.70
N THR A 40 -18.01 17.19 -1.82
CA THR A 40 -16.91 16.89 -0.88
C THR A 40 -17.33 16.07 0.36
N THR A 41 -18.62 15.80 0.50
CA THR A 41 -19.20 14.93 1.53
C THR A 41 -20.08 13.85 0.89
N ALA A 42 -20.01 13.70 -0.43
CA ALA A 42 -20.67 12.63 -1.17
C ALA A 42 -19.98 11.33 -0.79
N THR A 43 -20.77 10.39 -0.29
CA THR A 43 -20.27 9.12 0.20
C THR A 43 -21.01 7.98 -0.47
N TYR A 44 -20.32 6.84 -0.51
CA TYR A 44 -20.91 5.57 -0.83
C TYR A 44 -21.20 4.79 0.46
N THR A 45 -22.20 3.93 0.40
CA THR A 45 -22.37 2.81 1.32
C THR A 45 -22.17 1.54 0.52
N LEU A 46 -21.39 0.59 1.04
CA LEU A 46 -21.07 -0.66 0.34
C LEU A 46 -22.33 -1.38 -0.14
N GLY A 47 -22.38 -1.74 -1.43
CA GLY A 47 -23.54 -2.34 -2.09
C GLY A 47 -24.75 -1.41 -2.30
N GLY A 48 -24.67 -0.14 -1.93
CA GLY A 48 -25.72 0.86 -2.12
C GLY A 48 -25.63 1.60 -3.46
N ASP A 49 -26.34 2.71 -3.58
CA ASP A 49 -26.22 3.65 -4.71
C ASP A 49 -25.19 4.74 -4.41
N ALA A 50 -24.43 5.13 -5.43
CA ALA A 50 -23.55 6.28 -5.39
C ALA A 50 -24.36 7.57 -5.26
N LYS A 51 -23.98 8.46 -4.34
CA LYS A 51 -24.54 9.81 -4.24
C LYS A 51 -23.59 10.83 -4.85
N VAL A 52 -23.57 10.95 -6.18
CA VAL A 52 -22.78 11.97 -6.88
C VAL A 52 -23.51 13.31 -6.83
N PHE A 53 -22.76 14.42 -6.72
CA PHE A 53 -23.32 15.76 -6.64
C PHE A 53 -22.68 16.69 -7.68
N TRP A 54 -23.42 17.73 -8.07
CA TRP A 54 -22.90 18.82 -8.87
C TRP A 54 -21.88 19.67 -8.11
N THR A 55 -21.05 20.43 -8.82
CA THR A 55 -20.39 21.63 -8.31
C THR A 55 -20.73 22.84 -9.16
N SER A 56 -20.39 24.01 -8.60
CA SER A 56 -20.50 25.29 -9.28
C SER A 56 -19.56 25.44 -10.48
N ALA A 57 -18.67 24.48 -10.74
CA ALA A 57 -17.82 24.47 -11.91
C ALA A 57 -18.42 23.66 -13.07
N ASP A 58 -19.36 22.74 -12.76
CA ASP A 58 -19.96 21.87 -13.75
C ASP A 58 -20.72 22.67 -14.82
N LYS A 59 -20.67 22.17 -16.06
CA LYS A 59 -21.41 22.70 -17.21
C LYS A 59 -22.04 21.54 -17.95
N ILE A 60 -23.12 21.81 -18.66
CA ILE A 60 -23.74 20.84 -19.56
C ILE A 60 -23.73 21.36 -20.99
N PHE A 61 -23.81 20.44 -21.94
CA PHE A 61 -24.11 20.73 -23.34
C PHE A 61 -25.54 20.33 -23.61
N VAL A 62 -26.30 21.20 -24.27
CA VAL A 62 -27.70 20.93 -24.60
C VAL A 62 -27.95 21.15 -26.09
N GLN A 63 -28.65 20.20 -26.70
CA GLN A 63 -29.07 20.27 -28.08
C GLN A 63 -30.26 21.22 -28.27
N ASP A 64 -30.14 22.18 -29.18
CA ASP A 64 -31.21 23.11 -29.54
C ASP A 64 -32.23 22.53 -30.54
N ASP A 65 -33.21 23.34 -30.96
CA ASP A 65 -34.25 22.95 -31.92
C ASP A 65 -33.67 22.57 -33.32
N ALA A 66 -32.46 23.03 -33.65
CA ALA A 66 -31.75 22.77 -34.90
C ALA A 66 -30.69 21.66 -34.76
N ASN A 67 -30.76 20.86 -33.69
CA ASN A 67 -29.84 19.77 -33.39
C ASN A 67 -28.38 20.19 -33.14
N THR A 68 -28.13 21.45 -32.78
CA THR A 68 -26.80 21.99 -32.44
C THR A 68 -26.61 22.03 -30.93
N PHE A 69 -25.45 21.60 -30.43
CA PHE A 69 -25.14 21.64 -29.00
C PHE A 69 -24.61 23.02 -28.57
N HIS A 70 -25.15 23.54 -27.46
CA HIS A 70 -24.69 24.76 -26.80
C HIS A 70 -24.22 24.44 -25.39
N GLN A 71 -23.08 25.01 -24.98
CA GLN A 71 -22.58 24.88 -23.61
C GLN A 71 -23.29 25.86 -22.68
N SER A 72 -23.71 25.37 -21.51
CA SER A 72 -24.28 26.22 -20.46
C SER A 72 -23.22 27.07 -19.76
N ASN A 73 -23.70 28.10 -19.08
CA ASN A 73 -22.96 28.68 -17.96
C ASN A 73 -22.70 27.61 -16.88
N ALA A 74 -21.76 27.90 -15.99
CA ALA A 74 -21.47 27.03 -14.87
C ALA A 74 -22.68 26.87 -13.95
N ALA A 75 -22.80 25.72 -13.31
CA ALA A 75 -23.96 25.32 -12.54
C ALA A 75 -24.25 26.31 -11.40
N ASN A 76 -25.47 26.81 -11.34
CA ASN A 76 -25.96 27.55 -10.19
C ASN A 76 -26.68 26.58 -9.24
N LEU A 77 -26.04 26.25 -8.13
CA LEU A 77 -26.54 25.26 -7.19
C LEU A 77 -27.79 25.78 -6.46
N TYR A 78 -28.86 24.99 -6.39
CA TYR A 78 -30.06 25.36 -5.62
C TYR A 78 -29.71 25.58 -4.15
N ASN A 79 -28.90 24.67 -3.60
CA ASN A 79 -28.46 24.70 -2.23
C ASN A 79 -26.96 24.35 -2.20
N PRO A 80 -26.07 25.26 -1.77
CA PRO A 80 -24.64 24.95 -1.64
C PRO A 80 -24.35 23.74 -0.74
N SER A 81 -25.25 23.46 0.21
CA SER A 81 -25.19 22.32 1.15
C SER A 81 -25.88 21.06 0.65
N ASN A 82 -26.77 21.13 -0.35
CA ASN A 82 -27.35 19.98 -1.03
C ASN A 82 -27.14 20.13 -2.55
N LYS A 83 -26.06 19.53 -3.03
CA LYS A 83 -25.61 19.70 -4.41
C LYS A 83 -26.21 18.68 -5.39
N ALA A 84 -27.33 18.05 -5.02
CA ALA A 84 -28.08 17.11 -5.88
C ALA A 84 -28.80 17.80 -7.04
N LYS A 85 -29.10 19.09 -6.92
CA LYS A 85 -29.78 19.89 -7.95
C LYS A 85 -29.00 21.15 -8.29
N ALA A 86 -28.98 21.49 -9.58
CA ALA A 86 -28.42 22.73 -10.06
C ALA A 86 -29.21 23.27 -11.25
N ILE A 87 -29.12 24.58 -11.44
CA ILE A 87 -29.69 25.32 -12.56
C ILE A 87 -28.56 25.60 -13.55
N PHE A 88 -28.80 25.31 -14.83
CA PHE A 88 -27.89 25.59 -15.93
C PHE A 88 -28.57 26.55 -16.90
N SER A 89 -27.98 27.72 -17.13
CA SER A 89 -28.51 28.72 -18.06
C SER A 89 -27.73 28.73 -19.36
N LEU A 90 -28.43 28.82 -20.49
CA LEU A 90 -27.84 28.95 -21.83
C LEU A 90 -27.93 30.38 -22.34
N ALA A 91 -26.84 30.87 -22.92
CA ALA A 91 -26.79 32.23 -23.50
C ALA A 91 -27.25 32.29 -24.97
N SER A 92 -27.29 31.16 -25.67
CA SER A 92 -27.60 31.04 -27.11
C SER A 92 -28.36 29.76 -27.42
N GLY A 93 -28.99 29.71 -28.60
CA GLY A 93 -29.78 28.57 -29.09
C GLY A 93 -31.30 28.83 -29.10
N SER A 94 -32.05 27.98 -29.80
CA SER A 94 -33.52 27.96 -29.78
C SER A 94 -34.01 26.75 -29.00
N PHE A 95 -34.84 26.97 -27.98
CA PHE A 95 -35.33 25.91 -27.09
C PHE A 95 -36.83 25.98 -26.91
N THR A 96 -37.56 25.75 -28.00
CA THR A 96 -39.03 25.73 -28.00
C THR A 96 -39.58 24.32 -27.87
N LEU A 97 -38.81 23.30 -28.28
CA LEU A 97 -39.25 21.92 -28.36
C LEU A 97 -38.93 21.10 -27.10
N ASN A 98 -39.79 20.14 -26.77
CA ASN A 98 -39.56 19.18 -25.70
C ASN A 98 -38.47 18.15 -26.05
N ASN A 99 -38.06 17.33 -25.07
CA ASN A 99 -37.13 16.21 -25.22
C ASN A 99 -35.77 16.63 -25.80
N ARG A 100 -35.12 17.63 -25.20
CA ARG A 100 -33.79 18.09 -25.62
C ARG A 100 -32.71 17.18 -25.05
N GLU A 101 -31.73 16.80 -25.86
CA GLU A 101 -30.60 16.01 -25.38
C GLU A 101 -29.67 16.87 -24.52
N VAL A 102 -29.29 16.34 -23.36
CA VAL A 102 -28.31 16.92 -22.44
C VAL A 102 -27.13 15.99 -22.31
N ARG A 103 -25.92 16.56 -22.36
CA ARG A 103 -24.66 15.84 -22.13
C ARG A 103 -23.83 16.55 -21.09
N TYR A 104 -23.34 15.78 -20.12
CA TYR A 104 -22.30 16.18 -19.20
C TYR A 104 -21.02 15.44 -19.59
N THR A 105 -19.98 16.18 -19.97
CA THR A 105 -18.69 15.62 -20.41
C THR A 105 -17.56 15.85 -19.41
N GLY A 106 -17.93 15.97 -18.13
CA GLY A 106 -17.02 16.23 -17.01
C GLY A 106 -16.88 17.72 -16.68
N GLU A 107 -16.31 18.01 -15.51
CA GLU A 107 -16.07 19.38 -15.03
C GLU A 107 -15.14 20.15 -15.99
N ASN A 108 -14.21 19.43 -16.65
CA ASN A 108 -13.27 19.97 -17.63
C ASN A 108 -13.76 19.85 -19.09
N GLY A 109 -15.02 19.48 -19.30
CA GLY A 109 -15.58 19.25 -20.64
C GLY A 109 -15.65 20.53 -21.48
N THR A 110 -15.02 20.51 -22.66
CA THR A 110 -15.04 21.62 -23.62
C THR A 110 -15.78 21.28 -24.92
N ASP A 111 -16.17 20.02 -25.10
CA ASP A 111 -16.84 19.50 -26.28
C ASP A 111 -17.99 18.54 -25.88
N ALA A 112 -19.12 18.61 -26.58
CA ALA A 112 -20.31 17.82 -26.28
C ALA A 112 -20.21 16.34 -26.69
N ASN A 113 -19.24 16.01 -27.54
CA ASN A 113 -19.05 14.69 -28.15
C ASN A 113 -17.75 14.03 -27.69
N THR A 114 -17.08 14.57 -26.67
CA THR A 114 -15.77 14.10 -26.23
C THR A 114 -15.71 14.03 -24.71
N VAL A 115 -15.34 12.88 -24.18
CA VAL A 115 -15.04 12.71 -22.75
C VAL A 115 -13.60 12.28 -22.58
N THR A 116 -12.90 12.88 -21.61
CA THR A 116 -11.55 12.45 -21.23
C THR A 116 -11.58 11.77 -19.88
N ILE A 117 -11.20 10.50 -19.84
CA ILE A 117 -10.94 9.78 -18.59
C ILE A 117 -9.45 9.93 -18.28
N ALA A 118 -9.14 10.56 -17.15
CA ALA A 118 -7.79 10.91 -16.77
C ALA A 118 -6.98 9.67 -16.39
N THR A 119 -5.74 9.61 -16.89
CA THR A 119 -4.76 8.56 -16.52
C THR A 119 -4.17 8.78 -15.12
N THR A 120 -4.29 9.99 -14.59
CA THR A 120 -3.89 10.36 -13.23
C THR A 120 -5.08 11.00 -12.54
N GLN A 121 -5.52 10.40 -11.45
CA GLN A 121 -6.63 10.85 -10.62
C GLN A 121 -6.11 11.10 -9.20
N THR A 122 -6.77 11.96 -8.44
CA THR A 122 -6.35 12.30 -7.08
C THR A 122 -7.56 12.37 -6.17
N GLN A 123 -7.54 11.61 -5.09
CA GLN A 123 -8.56 11.66 -4.04
C GLN A 123 -7.89 11.99 -2.70
N THR A 124 -8.23 13.14 -2.14
CA THR A 124 -7.58 13.65 -0.92
C THR A 124 -8.24 13.18 0.37
N THR A 125 -9.50 12.75 0.31
CA THR A 125 -10.28 12.34 1.47
C THR A 125 -10.89 10.96 1.22
N ALA A 126 -10.81 10.04 2.17
CA ALA A 126 -11.44 8.73 2.04
C ALA A 126 -12.97 8.85 1.94
N ASN A 127 -13.59 7.94 1.17
CA ASN A 127 -15.02 7.93 0.89
C ASN A 127 -15.57 9.25 0.29
N ASP A 128 -14.84 9.91 -0.61
CA ASP A 128 -15.24 11.19 -1.19
C ASP A 128 -15.23 11.18 -2.73
N PHE A 129 -16.26 11.76 -3.35
CA PHE A 129 -16.45 11.81 -4.81
C PHE A 129 -16.03 13.14 -5.46
N SER A 130 -15.37 14.05 -4.74
CA SER A 130 -15.10 15.40 -5.25
C SER A 130 -14.28 15.44 -6.53
N HIS A 131 -13.45 14.43 -6.79
CA HIS A 131 -12.58 14.34 -7.96
C HIS A 131 -13.21 13.71 -9.20
N LEU A 132 -14.40 13.08 -9.10
CA LEU A 132 -14.95 12.29 -10.21
C LEU A 132 -15.19 13.15 -11.47
N GLY A 133 -15.71 14.37 -11.30
CA GLY A 133 -15.96 15.33 -12.38
C GLY A 133 -14.70 15.69 -13.18
N THR A 134 -13.55 15.83 -12.53
CA THR A 134 -12.27 16.12 -13.20
C THR A 134 -11.58 14.87 -13.73
N SER A 135 -11.97 13.69 -13.23
CA SER A 135 -11.37 12.40 -13.55
C SER A 135 -11.99 11.70 -14.75
N GLY A 136 -13.17 12.15 -15.20
CA GLY A 136 -13.87 11.63 -16.37
C GLY A 136 -15.31 11.19 -16.13
N ASP A 137 -15.94 11.62 -15.03
CA ASP A 137 -17.38 11.46 -14.87
C ASP A 137 -18.11 12.13 -16.04
N CYS A 138 -19.10 11.44 -16.58
CA CYS A 138 -19.86 11.88 -17.73
C CYS A 138 -21.25 11.27 -17.69
N GLY A 139 -22.21 11.90 -18.37
CA GLY A 139 -23.57 11.40 -18.42
C GLY A 139 -24.38 12.01 -19.56
N THR A 140 -25.52 11.40 -19.83
CA THR A 140 -26.53 11.96 -20.73
C THR A 140 -27.89 12.03 -20.06
N ALA A 141 -28.76 12.89 -20.56
CA ALA A 141 -30.15 12.93 -20.17
C ALA A 141 -31.03 13.38 -21.35
N THR A 142 -32.32 13.11 -21.24
CA THR A 142 -33.34 13.75 -22.05
C THR A 142 -34.07 14.75 -21.17
N ALA A 143 -33.95 16.03 -21.48
CA ALA A 143 -34.60 17.09 -20.75
C ALA A 143 -36.06 17.26 -21.18
N THR A 144 -36.95 17.29 -20.20
CA THR A 144 -38.39 17.48 -20.39
C THR A 144 -38.80 18.90 -20.01
N GLY A 145 -39.51 19.57 -20.91
CA GLY A 145 -39.89 20.97 -20.78
C GLY A 145 -40.20 21.61 -22.13
N SER A 146 -40.43 22.92 -22.15
CA SER A 146 -40.59 23.68 -23.38
C SER A 146 -40.42 25.17 -23.12
N ASN A 147 -40.28 25.96 -24.18
CA ASN A 147 -40.23 27.43 -24.12
C ASN A 147 -39.21 27.96 -23.09
N GLY A 148 -37.99 27.42 -23.18
CA GLY A 148 -36.86 27.85 -22.36
C GLY A 148 -36.84 27.33 -20.91
N ASN A 149 -37.75 26.46 -20.48
CA ASN A 149 -37.73 25.89 -19.12
C ASN A 149 -37.79 24.36 -19.18
N TYR A 150 -36.77 23.71 -18.61
CA TYR A 150 -36.59 22.27 -18.71
C TYR A 150 -36.11 21.65 -17.40
N THR A 151 -36.41 20.37 -17.21
CA THR A 151 -35.90 19.54 -16.12
C THR A 151 -35.23 18.30 -16.69
N PHE A 152 -34.18 17.80 -16.05
CA PHE A 152 -33.53 16.56 -16.45
C PHE A 152 -32.93 15.82 -15.25
N THR A 153 -32.76 14.50 -15.38
CA THR A 153 -31.97 13.68 -14.44
C THR A 153 -30.83 13.04 -15.21
N LEU A 154 -29.60 13.26 -14.75
CA LEU A 154 -28.41 12.73 -15.42
C LEU A 154 -28.34 11.22 -15.31
N ASN A 155 -28.03 10.51 -16.39
CA ASN A 155 -27.66 9.10 -16.38
C ASN A 155 -26.16 8.99 -16.61
N HIS A 156 -25.42 8.49 -15.60
CA HIS A 156 -23.96 8.36 -15.69
C HIS A 156 -23.55 7.30 -16.72
N LYS A 157 -22.49 7.61 -17.47
CA LYS A 157 -21.97 6.83 -18.59
C LYS A 157 -20.54 6.33 -18.41
N ALA A 158 -19.84 6.82 -17.39
CA ALA A 158 -18.58 6.24 -16.94
C ALA A 158 -18.83 5.04 -16.00
N SER A 159 -17.78 4.29 -15.67
CA SER A 159 -17.82 3.29 -14.59
C SER A 159 -16.88 3.69 -13.46
N TYR A 160 -17.16 3.25 -12.24
CA TYR A 160 -16.37 3.63 -11.07
C TYR A 160 -15.90 2.37 -10.33
N LEU A 161 -14.62 2.29 -10.01
CA LEU A 161 -14.06 1.28 -9.11
C LEU A 161 -14.07 1.83 -7.69
N CYS A 162 -14.51 1.05 -6.70
CA CYS A 162 -14.37 1.37 -5.29
C CYS A 162 -13.40 0.39 -4.63
N PHE A 163 -12.24 0.88 -4.21
CA PHE A 163 -11.26 0.07 -3.49
C PHE A 163 -11.47 0.18 -1.99
N ILE A 164 -11.57 -0.98 -1.33
CA ILE A 164 -11.68 -1.08 0.13
C ILE A 164 -10.62 -2.06 0.67
N PRO A 165 -9.34 -1.66 0.72
CA PRO A 165 -8.27 -2.51 1.24
C PRO A 165 -8.35 -2.67 2.77
N ARG A 166 -7.86 -3.80 3.29
CA ARG A 166 -7.75 -4.09 4.73
C ARG A 166 -6.36 -4.62 5.09
N CYS A 167 -5.95 -4.34 6.32
CA CYS A 167 -4.75 -4.89 6.97
C CYS A 167 -5.21 -5.74 8.17
N MET A 168 -4.94 -7.05 8.14
CA MET A 168 -5.33 -7.97 9.22
C MET A 168 -4.36 -7.94 10.39
N ASN A 169 -3.09 -7.60 10.15
CA ASN A 169 -2.10 -7.39 11.19
C ASN A 169 -2.43 -6.10 11.99
N THR A 170 -2.94 -6.28 13.20
CA THR A 170 -3.38 -5.20 14.09
C THR A 170 -2.24 -4.34 14.62
N ASP A 171 -1.01 -4.84 14.60
CA ASP A 171 0.17 -4.08 15.01
C ASP A 171 0.72 -3.25 13.84
N LEU A 172 0.63 -3.76 12.61
CA LEU A 172 1.08 -3.08 11.39
C LEU A 172 0.09 -2.03 10.88
N GLY A 173 -1.20 -2.37 10.83
CA GLY A 173 -2.26 -1.51 10.26
C GLY A 173 -2.26 -0.05 10.75
N PRO A 174 -2.09 0.21 12.06
CA PRO A 174 -1.96 1.57 12.60
C PRO A 174 -0.81 2.39 12.01
N ASN A 175 0.27 1.72 11.60
CA ASN A 175 1.53 2.35 11.20
C ASN A 175 1.65 2.55 9.68
N ILE A 176 0.82 1.92 8.86
CA ILE A 176 0.90 2.04 7.39
C ILE A 176 -0.22 2.87 6.78
N LYS A 177 0.11 3.53 5.67
CA LYS A 177 -0.78 4.38 4.86
C LYS A 177 -0.84 3.89 3.43
N LEU A 178 -1.99 4.03 2.79
CA LEU A 178 -2.16 3.86 1.36
C LEU A 178 -1.90 5.21 0.67
N THR A 179 -0.91 5.25 -0.22
CA THR A 179 -0.47 6.49 -0.89
C THR A 179 -0.88 6.52 -2.37
N LYS A 180 -1.10 5.35 -2.98
CA LYS A 180 -1.38 5.22 -4.40
C LYS A 180 -2.05 3.89 -4.74
N ILE A 181 -2.97 3.93 -5.71
CA ILE A 181 -3.51 2.74 -6.37
C ILE A 181 -3.24 2.86 -7.87
N LYS A 182 -2.50 1.93 -8.46
CA LYS A 182 -2.29 1.83 -9.91
C LYS A 182 -3.08 0.65 -10.46
N VAL A 183 -4.00 0.90 -11.38
CA VAL A 183 -4.72 -0.15 -12.11
C VAL A 183 -4.14 -0.24 -13.51
N THR A 184 -3.79 -1.44 -13.93
CA THR A 184 -3.42 -1.77 -15.31
C THR A 184 -4.35 -2.84 -15.84
N ALA A 185 -4.86 -2.67 -17.05
CA ALA A 185 -5.78 -3.57 -17.73
C ALA A 185 -5.15 -4.18 -18.99
N ASP A 186 -5.82 -5.19 -19.55
CA ASP A 186 -5.48 -5.82 -20.83
C ASP A 186 -5.91 -5.01 -22.06
N GLN A 187 -6.78 -4.03 -21.87
CA GLN A 187 -7.26 -3.11 -22.89
C GLN A 187 -7.51 -1.72 -22.31
N PRO A 188 -7.75 -0.68 -23.13
CA PRO A 188 -7.79 0.68 -22.62
C PRO A 188 -8.94 0.95 -21.65
N ILE A 189 -8.62 1.68 -20.58
CA ILE A 189 -9.54 2.09 -19.50
C ILE A 189 -9.59 3.61 -19.31
N ALA A 190 -8.66 4.35 -19.91
CA ALA A 190 -8.55 5.80 -19.88
C ALA A 190 -8.14 6.36 -21.25
N GLY A 191 -8.32 7.67 -21.43
CA GLY A 191 -8.05 8.36 -22.70
C GLY A 191 -9.22 9.24 -23.14
N LYS A 192 -9.18 9.64 -24.41
CA LYS A 192 -10.17 10.53 -25.03
C LYS A 192 -11.18 9.71 -25.83
N TYR A 193 -12.39 9.58 -25.31
CA TYR A 193 -13.47 8.78 -25.89
C TYR A 193 -14.41 9.66 -26.71
N ASP A 194 -14.89 9.12 -27.83
CA ASP A 194 -16.05 9.64 -28.52
C ASP A 194 -17.28 9.43 -27.65
N PHE A 195 -18.10 10.47 -27.58
CA PHE A 195 -19.33 10.55 -26.81
C PHE A 195 -20.49 11.09 -27.67
N SER A 196 -20.32 11.11 -29.00
CA SER A 196 -21.30 11.62 -29.96
C SER A 196 -22.65 10.89 -29.93
N THR A 197 -22.68 9.67 -29.40
CA THR A 197 -23.88 8.83 -29.25
C THR A 197 -24.40 8.77 -27.81
N GLY A 198 -23.75 9.48 -26.88
CA GLY A 198 -24.07 9.42 -25.46
C GLY A 198 -23.57 8.18 -24.72
N SER A 199 -22.68 7.40 -25.35
CA SER A 199 -21.94 6.29 -24.75
C SER A 199 -20.45 6.45 -25.08
N LEU A 200 -19.59 5.96 -24.19
CA LEU A 200 -18.13 6.03 -24.37
C LEU A 200 -17.68 5.01 -25.42
N ALA A 201 -17.16 5.49 -26.54
CA ALA A 201 -16.61 4.67 -27.61
C ALA A 201 -15.19 5.12 -27.96
N GLN A 202 -14.33 4.17 -28.35
CA GLN A 202 -13.02 4.52 -28.88
C GLN A 202 -13.16 5.08 -30.30
N LYS A 203 -12.31 6.03 -30.65
CA LYS A 203 -12.25 6.71 -31.95
C LYS A 203 -10.86 6.58 -32.55
N ALA A 204 -10.81 6.34 -33.85
CA ALA A 204 -9.54 6.27 -34.57
C ALA A 204 -8.75 7.59 -34.45
N GLY A 205 -7.44 7.47 -34.20
CA GLY A 205 -6.53 8.61 -34.12
C GLY A 205 -6.39 9.27 -32.74
N GLU A 206 -7.11 8.79 -31.72
CA GLU A 206 -6.98 9.26 -30.34
C GLU A 206 -6.03 8.39 -29.52
N THR A 207 -5.51 8.94 -28.41
CA THR A 207 -4.61 8.26 -27.50
C THR A 207 -5.38 7.67 -26.31
N TYR A 208 -5.08 6.40 -26.01
CA TYR A 208 -5.68 5.66 -24.90
C TYR A 208 -4.62 5.07 -23.98
N SER A 209 -5.02 4.74 -22.77
CA SER A 209 -4.17 4.11 -21.76
C SER A 209 -4.87 2.92 -21.13
N ASN A 210 -4.10 1.84 -20.97
CA ASN A 210 -4.50 0.67 -20.18
C ASN A 210 -4.23 0.88 -18.68
N THR A 211 -3.66 2.02 -18.29
CA THR A 211 -3.22 2.30 -16.93
C THR A 211 -3.82 3.60 -16.40
N ILE A 212 -4.31 3.54 -15.17
CA ILE A 212 -4.69 4.71 -14.37
C ILE A 212 -3.97 4.64 -13.03
N THR A 213 -3.48 5.80 -12.57
CA THR A 213 -2.95 5.99 -11.22
C THR A 213 -3.89 6.88 -10.42
N LEU A 214 -4.36 6.39 -9.28
CA LEU A 214 -5.04 7.18 -8.26
C LEU A 214 -4.04 7.51 -7.15
N ASN A 215 -3.77 8.80 -6.95
CA ASN A 215 -3.01 9.29 -5.80
C ASN A 215 -3.97 9.49 -4.61
N THR A 216 -3.59 8.99 -3.44
CA THR A 216 -4.33 9.18 -2.19
C THR A 216 -3.52 10.00 -1.21
N SER A 217 -4.18 10.78 -0.35
CA SER A 217 -3.50 11.55 0.70
C SER A 217 -3.32 10.74 1.98
N ASP A 218 -2.48 9.70 1.91
CA ASP A 218 -2.11 8.84 3.05
C ASP A 218 -3.31 8.23 3.79
N PHE A 219 -4.19 7.54 3.05
CA PHE A 219 -5.36 6.90 3.66
C PHE A 219 -4.93 5.84 4.67
N SER A 220 -5.60 5.80 5.83
CA SER A 220 -5.24 4.87 6.90
C SER A 220 -5.49 3.43 6.47
N LEU A 221 -4.59 2.50 6.82
CA LEU A 221 -4.83 1.06 6.67
C LEU A 221 -5.12 0.38 8.01
N ASN A 222 -5.43 1.17 9.05
CA ASN A 222 -5.85 0.68 10.36
C ASN A 222 -7.29 0.14 10.32
N THR A 223 -7.50 -0.97 9.62
CA THR A 223 -8.78 -1.64 9.54
C THR A 223 -8.60 -3.11 9.19
N THR A 224 -9.20 -4.00 10.00
CA THR A 224 -9.25 -5.44 9.75
C THR A 224 -10.50 -5.86 8.95
N SER A 225 -11.43 -4.92 8.76
CA SER A 225 -12.67 -5.10 7.98
C SER A 225 -12.78 -4.02 6.91
N SER A 226 -13.73 -4.19 5.99
CA SER A 226 -14.03 -3.17 4.97
C SER A 226 -14.55 -1.89 5.62
N SER A 227 -13.86 -0.76 5.40
CA SER A 227 -14.25 0.55 5.96
C SER A 227 -14.03 1.67 4.93
N LEU A 228 -15.12 2.09 4.30
CA LEU A 228 -15.09 3.20 3.34
C LEU A 228 -14.57 4.49 3.99
N ALA A 229 -15.04 4.81 5.20
CA ALA A 229 -14.62 6.01 5.92
C ALA A 229 -13.11 6.04 6.22
N THR A 230 -12.46 4.88 6.30
CA THR A 230 -11.03 4.77 6.59
C THR A 230 -10.18 4.88 5.34
N ASN A 231 -10.56 4.20 4.24
CA ASN A 231 -9.73 4.09 3.04
C ASN A 231 -10.49 3.81 1.74
N GLY A 232 -11.80 4.05 1.69
CA GLY A 232 -12.60 3.96 0.47
C GLY A 232 -12.05 4.90 -0.60
N ALA A 233 -11.57 4.32 -1.69
CA ALA A 233 -10.94 5.07 -2.78
C ALA A 233 -11.65 4.79 -4.11
N TYR A 234 -11.81 5.81 -4.95
CA TYR A 234 -12.59 5.74 -6.18
C TYR A 234 -11.75 6.05 -7.41
N MET A 235 -12.02 5.33 -8.49
CA MET A 235 -11.36 5.55 -9.77
C MET A 235 -12.39 5.50 -10.89
N VAL A 236 -12.40 6.54 -11.72
CA VAL A 236 -13.22 6.57 -12.95
C VAL A 236 -12.52 5.76 -14.03
N VAL A 237 -13.23 4.84 -14.67
CA VAL A 237 -12.75 4.01 -15.79
C VAL A 237 -13.79 3.95 -16.89
N ALA A 238 -13.36 3.64 -18.12
CA ALA A 238 -14.28 3.30 -19.19
C ALA A 238 -15.06 2.01 -18.82
N PRO A 239 -16.39 1.94 -19.05
CA PRO A 239 -17.15 0.70 -18.87
C PRO A 239 -16.63 -0.43 -19.75
N GLY A 240 -16.73 -1.67 -19.27
CA GLY A 240 -16.23 -2.83 -19.99
C GLY A 240 -15.87 -3.99 -19.07
N THR A 241 -15.40 -5.09 -19.64
CA THR A 241 -14.87 -6.24 -18.87
C THR A 241 -13.37 -6.32 -19.05
N TYR A 242 -12.62 -6.41 -17.95
CA TYR A 242 -11.15 -6.27 -17.97
C TYR A 242 -10.46 -7.34 -17.13
N ASN A 243 -9.21 -7.62 -17.47
CA ASN A 243 -8.27 -8.30 -16.60
C ASN A 243 -7.36 -7.25 -15.94
N PHE A 244 -7.51 -7.06 -14.63
CA PHE A 244 -6.77 -6.06 -13.87
C PHE A 244 -5.54 -6.62 -13.17
N THR A 245 -4.47 -5.84 -13.21
CA THR A 245 -3.39 -5.82 -12.21
C THR A 245 -3.52 -4.53 -11.40
N ILE A 246 -3.79 -4.67 -10.10
CA ILE A 246 -4.00 -3.58 -9.16
C ILE A 246 -2.81 -3.55 -8.21
N THR A 247 -2.09 -2.44 -8.20
CA THR A 247 -0.95 -2.21 -7.31
C THR A 247 -1.33 -1.19 -6.25
N TYR A 248 -1.30 -1.61 -4.98
CA TYR A 248 -1.48 -0.76 -3.82
C TYR A 248 -0.10 -0.38 -3.28
N THR A 249 0.27 0.89 -3.36
CA THR A 249 1.51 1.38 -2.74
C THR A 249 1.22 1.76 -1.29
N ILE A 250 1.92 1.10 -0.37
CA ILE A 250 1.81 1.34 1.06
C ILE A 250 3.09 1.94 1.62
N LYS A 251 2.95 2.78 2.65
CA LYS A 251 4.06 3.45 3.30
C LYS A 251 3.93 3.39 4.82
N ASP A 252 5.00 3.01 5.50
CA ASP A 252 5.18 3.32 6.93
C ASP A 252 5.94 4.64 7.03
N PRO A 253 5.32 5.72 7.52
CA PRO A 253 5.97 7.03 7.62
C PRO A 253 7.03 7.08 8.72
N THR A 254 7.02 6.15 9.69
CA THR A 254 7.99 6.09 10.79
C THR A 254 9.31 5.52 10.31
N THR A 255 9.26 4.41 9.56
CA THR A 255 10.47 3.80 8.96
C THR A 255 10.82 4.40 7.60
N ASN A 256 9.91 5.23 7.04
CA ASN A 256 9.96 5.77 5.67
C ASN A 256 10.07 4.67 4.59
N VAL A 257 9.62 3.45 4.90
CA VAL A 257 9.60 2.34 3.96
C VAL A 257 8.31 2.40 3.15
N GLU A 258 8.48 2.40 1.83
CA GLU A 258 7.41 2.27 0.85
C GLU A 258 7.58 0.98 0.05
N GLY A 259 6.45 0.34 -0.29
CA GLY A 259 6.42 -0.83 -1.16
C GLY A 259 5.06 -1.09 -1.80
N ASP A 260 5.08 -1.92 -2.83
CA ASP A 260 3.93 -2.23 -3.68
C ASP A 260 3.35 -3.62 -3.36
N ILE A 261 2.03 -3.68 -3.14
CA ILE A 261 1.26 -4.91 -3.03
C ILE A 261 0.45 -5.09 -4.30
N VAL A 262 0.73 -6.15 -5.05
CA VAL A 262 0.12 -6.43 -6.36
C VAL A 262 -0.97 -7.49 -6.22
N LYS A 263 -2.16 -7.21 -6.74
CA LYS A 263 -3.29 -8.14 -6.84
C LYS A 263 -3.77 -8.20 -8.28
N THR A 264 -4.25 -9.37 -8.71
CA THR A 264 -4.80 -9.58 -10.05
C THR A 264 -6.25 -10.01 -9.96
N ILE A 265 -7.09 -9.49 -10.84
CA ILE A 265 -8.51 -9.84 -10.94
C ILE A 265 -8.84 -10.06 -12.42
N SER A 266 -9.39 -11.22 -12.76
CA SER A 266 -9.73 -11.56 -14.13
C SER A 266 -11.21 -11.35 -14.40
N SER A 267 -11.55 -10.98 -15.65
CA SER A 267 -12.93 -10.83 -16.12
C SER A 267 -13.81 -9.93 -15.23
N TYR A 268 -13.24 -8.84 -14.72
CA TYR A 268 -13.96 -7.91 -13.87
C TYR A 268 -14.87 -7.00 -14.71
N ASN A 269 -16.17 -7.01 -14.43
CA ASN A 269 -17.17 -6.25 -15.16
C ASN A 269 -17.35 -4.86 -14.54
N CYS A 270 -16.83 -3.83 -15.21
CA CYS A 270 -17.05 -2.42 -14.89
C CYS A 270 -18.35 -1.95 -15.55
N GLN A 271 -19.44 -1.97 -14.79
CA GLN A 271 -20.77 -1.61 -15.29
C GLN A 271 -20.92 -0.10 -15.52
N GLU A 272 -21.54 0.29 -16.64
CA GLU A 272 -21.88 1.68 -16.95
C GLU A 272 -22.75 2.29 -15.84
N GLY A 273 -22.38 3.47 -15.35
CA GLY A 273 -23.11 4.23 -14.35
C GLY A 273 -23.11 3.62 -12.95
N LYS A 274 -22.26 2.61 -12.68
CA LYS A 274 -22.23 1.87 -11.40
C LYS A 274 -20.87 1.93 -10.72
N ILE A 275 -20.93 1.87 -9.40
CA ILE A 275 -19.76 1.60 -8.54
C ILE A 275 -19.56 0.09 -8.46
N ASN A 276 -18.31 -0.34 -8.64
CA ASN A 276 -17.92 -1.75 -8.62
C ASN A 276 -16.90 -1.95 -7.50
N ASP A 277 -17.30 -2.65 -6.44
CA ASP A 277 -16.52 -2.83 -5.22
C ASP A 277 -15.39 -3.85 -5.36
N ILE A 278 -14.18 -3.45 -4.96
CA ILE A 278 -12.95 -4.25 -4.95
C ILE A 278 -12.36 -4.26 -3.54
N THR A 279 -12.36 -5.43 -2.91
CA THR A 279 -11.68 -5.63 -1.62
C THR A 279 -10.28 -6.21 -1.82
N ALA A 280 -9.33 -5.86 -0.93
CA ALA A 280 -7.98 -6.39 -0.97
C ALA A 280 -7.46 -6.65 0.44
N TRP A 281 -6.80 -7.80 0.64
CA TRP A 281 -6.05 -8.10 1.86
C TRP A 281 -4.58 -7.73 1.63
N ILE A 282 -4.18 -6.59 2.20
CA ILE A 282 -2.90 -5.92 1.91
C ILE A 282 -1.71 -6.65 2.51
N ASP A 283 -1.78 -7.04 3.77
CA ASP A 283 -0.68 -7.65 4.51
C ASP A 283 -0.55 -9.18 4.32
N LYS A 284 -1.44 -9.81 3.54
CA LYS A 284 -1.47 -11.28 3.36
C LYS A 284 -0.12 -11.88 2.98
N ASP A 285 0.61 -11.17 2.12
CA ASP A 285 1.88 -11.63 1.56
C ASP A 285 3.10 -10.93 2.20
N ILE A 286 2.87 -10.11 3.23
CA ILE A 286 3.93 -9.47 4.02
C ILE A 286 4.29 -10.42 5.16
N LYS A 287 5.53 -10.93 5.16
CA LYS A 287 5.97 -11.83 6.22
C LYS A 287 6.16 -11.06 7.53
N ASP A 288 5.49 -11.52 8.59
CA ASP A 288 5.69 -11.02 9.95
C ASP A 288 6.80 -11.81 10.66
N TYR A 289 7.79 -11.09 11.18
CA TYR A 289 8.92 -11.61 11.97
C TYR A 289 8.84 -11.25 13.47
N SER A 290 7.70 -10.75 13.95
CA SER A 290 7.49 -10.38 15.36
C SER A 290 7.49 -11.59 16.31
N ASP A 291 7.27 -12.80 15.77
CA ASP A 291 7.41 -14.06 16.48
C ASP A 291 8.89 -14.39 16.77
N LYS A 292 9.82 -13.92 15.93
CA LYS A 292 11.25 -14.16 16.10
C LYS A 292 11.77 -13.30 17.23
N LYS A 293 12.09 -13.93 18.36
CA LYS A 293 12.64 -13.24 19.53
C LYS A 293 14.16 -13.05 19.41
N TYR A 294 14.69 -12.19 20.28
CA TYR A 294 16.12 -11.90 20.38
C TYR A 294 16.63 -12.50 21.69
N TYR A 295 17.88 -12.95 21.69
CA TYR A 295 18.48 -13.66 22.82
C TYR A 295 19.91 -13.15 23.03
N MET A 296 20.32 -13.00 24.28
CA MET A 296 21.76 -13.09 24.58
C MET A 296 22.23 -14.51 24.23
N TRP A 297 23.52 -14.71 23.94
CA TRP A 297 23.98 -15.99 23.38
C TRP A 297 23.65 -17.17 24.28
N ASP A 298 22.91 -18.14 23.72
CA ASP A 298 22.44 -19.35 24.37
C ASP A 298 21.71 -19.15 25.72
N ALA A 299 21.07 -17.99 25.91
CA ALA A 299 20.22 -17.73 27.07
C ALA A 299 19.01 -18.68 27.10
N VAL A 300 18.45 -18.94 28.28
CA VAL A 300 17.26 -19.80 28.42
C VAL A 300 16.00 -19.07 27.95
N ASN A 301 15.87 -17.80 28.32
CA ASN A 301 14.73 -16.95 27.96
C ASN A 301 15.13 -15.80 27.01
N HIS A 302 14.17 -15.29 26.24
CA HIS A 302 14.44 -14.19 25.31
C HIS A 302 14.73 -12.87 26.04
N TYR A 303 15.43 -11.98 25.35
CA TYR A 303 16.01 -10.73 25.87
C TYR A 303 15.02 -9.83 26.62
N TRP A 304 13.75 -9.84 26.19
CA TRP A 304 12.64 -9.07 26.79
C TRP A 304 11.62 -9.92 27.55
N ASN A 305 11.95 -11.15 27.93
CA ASN A 305 11.01 -12.04 28.60
C ASN A 305 10.56 -11.47 29.95
N GLY A 306 9.24 -11.35 30.14
CA GLY A 306 8.63 -10.71 31.31
C GLY A 306 8.61 -9.18 31.26
N TYR A 307 9.14 -8.58 30.20
CA TYR A 307 9.22 -7.13 29.97
C TYR A 307 8.87 -6.78 28.51
N GLU A 308 7.98 -7.55 27.88
CA GLU A 308 7.63 -7.43 26.46
C GLU A 308 7.03 -6.05 26.13
N THR A 309 6.27 -5.46 27.05
CA THR A 309 5.67 -4.13 26.89
C THR A 309 6.70 -3.00 26.92
N GLU A 310 7.91 -3.27 27.39
CA GLU A 310 9.02 -2.30 27.44
C GLU A 310 10.04 -2.50 26.32
N GLN A 311 9.84 -3.50 25.46
CA GLN A 311 10.71 -3.78 24.33
C GLN A 311 10.70 -2.60 23.34
N PRO A 312 11.85 -1.94 23.09
CA PRO A 312 11.92 -0.93 22.04
C PRO A 312 11.64 -1.52 20.66
N THR A 313 10.70 -0.95 19.91
CA THR A 313 10.24 -1.49 18.62
C THR A 313 10.85 -0.80 17.39
N LEU A 314 11.51 0.34 17.60
CA LEU A 314 12.16 1.15 16.58
C LEU A 314 13.67 1.24 16.80
N PRO A 315 14.50 1.17 15.75
CA PRO A 315 15.93 1.44 15.82
C PRO A 315 16.24 2.81 16.42
N GLN A 316 17.26 2.89 17.28
CA GLN A 316 17.58 4.09 18.08
C GLN A 316 17.82 5.39 17.30
N TYR A 317 18.11 5.31 16.00
CA TYR A 317 18.35 6.46 15.14
C TYR A 317 17.08 7.01 14.49
N LEU A 318 15.95 6.30 14.61
CA LEU A 318 14.65 6.76 14.13
C LEU A 318 13.93 7.62 15.18
N THR A 319 13.14 8.57 14.71
CA THR A 319 12.24 9.34 15.55
C THR A 319 11.22 8.42 16.21
N GLY A 320 10.99 8.60 17.52
CA GLY A 320 10.08 7.77 18.31
C GLY A 320 10.74 6.51 18.91
N ALA A 321 12.02 6.26 18.66
CA ALA A 321 12.74 5.17 19.30
C ALA A 321 12.81 5.34 20.83
N THR A 322 12.64 4.22 21.55
CA THR A 322 12.60 4.17 23.01
C THR A 322 13.81 3.43 23.59
N PHE A 323 13.95 3.52 24.91
CA PHE A 323 14.91 2.75 25.69
C PHE A 323 14.15 1.92 26.72
N GLY A 324 14.45 0.62 26.81
CA GLY A 324 13.94 -0.25 27.86
C GLY A 324 15.01 -0.50 28.92
N ALA A 325 14.71 -0.16 30.19
CA ALA A 325 15.68 -0.26 31.28
C ALA A 325 15.88 -1.70 31.79
N HIS A 326 14.92 -2.59 31.55
CA HIS A 326 14.89 -3.97 32.04
C HIS A 326 15.55 -4.99 31.11
N TYR A 327 16.53 -4.56 30.31
CA TYR A 327 17.40 -5.52 29.62
C TYR A 327 18.22 -6.33 30.65
N PRO A 328 18.67 -7.55 30.32
CA PRO A 328 19.40 -8.38 31.29
C PRO A 328 20.75 -7.73 31.63
N GLN A 329 21.15 -7.72 32.91
CA GLN A 329 22.35 -7.00 33.38
C GLN A 329 23.37 -7.87 34.14
N ASN A 330 22.98 -9.05 34.60
CA ASN A 330 23.90 -9.96 35.30
C ASN A 330 23.43 -11.43 35.19
N SER A 331 24.29 -12.34 35.63
CA SER A 331 24.12 -13.80 35.48
C SER A 331 23.06 -14.45 36.36
N THR A 332 22.39 -13.71 37.25
CA THR A 332 21.22 -14.24 37.98
C THR A 332 19.94 -14.18 37.16
N ASP A 333 19.94 -13.42 36.06
CA ASP A 333 18.83 -13.33 35.13
C ASP A 333 18.83 -14.51 34.15
N SER A 334 17.70 -15.22 34.02
CA SER A 334 17.54 -16.34 33.06
C SER A 334 17.69 -15.96 31.58
N ARG A 335 17.62 -14.65 31.28
CA ARG A 335 17.84 -14.07 29.95
C ARG A 335 19.31 -13.75 29.68
N TRP A 336 20.18 -13.94 30.68
CA TRP A 336 21.62 -13.76 30.56
C TRP A 336 22.24 -14.86 29.70
N TYR A 337 23.33 -14.53 29.01
CA TYR A 337 24.03 -15.50 28.16
C TYR A 337 24.62 -16.67 28.96
N HIS A 338 24.87 -17.78 28.26
CA HIS A 338 25.54 -18.95 28.82
C HIS A 338 26.99 -18.61 29.24
N VAL A 339 27.20 -18.57 30.56
CA VAL A 339 28.50 -18.26 31.19
C VAL A 339 29.45 -19.44 31.08
N GLY A 340 30.70 -19.16 30.71
CA GLY A 340 31.76 -20.15 30.64
C GLY A 340 32.83 -19.75 29.63
N GLY A 341 34.00 -20.36 29.75
CA GLY A 341 35.12 -20.17 28.83
C GLY A 341 35.50 -21.44 28.07
N GLY A 342 36.36 -21.31 27.08
CA GLY A 342 36.75 -22.44 26.23
C GLY A 342 35.76 -22.72 25.10
N SER A 343 35.92 -23.88 24.49
CA SER A 343 35.03 -24.43 23.47
C SER A 343 33.71 -24.85 24.09
N ILE A 344 32.68 -24.02 23.93
CA ILE A 344 31.32 -24.28 24.40
C ILE A 344 30.41 -24.38 23.19
N HIS A 345 29.72 -25.51 23.10
CA HIS A 345 28.60 -25.68 22.18
C HIS A 345 27.29 -25.36 22.91
N ALA A 346 26.40 -24.65 22.24
CA ALA A 346 25.11 -24.25 22.76
C ALA A 346 24.24 -25.47 23.10
N ASN A 347 23.49 -25.38 24.20
CA ASN A 347 22.57 -26.44 24.64
C ASN A 347 21.16 -25.93 24.98
N SER A 348 20.90 -24.64 24.76
CA SER A 348 19.64 -23.97 25.07
C SER A 348 19.03 -23.37 23.80
N THR A 349 18.97 -22.04 23.67
CA THR A 349 18.29 -21.38 22.53
C THR A 349 19.14 -21.33 21.27
N CYS A 350 20.47 -21.36 21.38
CA CYS A 350 21.37 -21.31 20.23
C CYS A 350 21.71 -22.70 19.67
N GLN A 351 21.26 -23.80 20.30
CA GLN A 351 21.54 -25.17 19.84
C GLN A 351 20.99 -25.46 18.43
N ILE A 352 19.96 -24.72 18.01
CA ILE A 352 19.35 -24.85 16.68
C ILE A 352 20.05 -24.02 15.59
N CYS A 353 20.97 -23.14 15.99
CA CYS A 353 21.68 -22.27 15.06
C CYS A 353 22.73 -23.07 14.29
N PRO A 354 23.21 -22.58 13.12
CA PRO A 354 24.38 -23.14 12.48
C PRO A 354 25.57 -23.11 13.45
N ASN A 355 26.42 -24.13 13.37
CA ASN A 355 27.64 -24.17 14.18
C ASN A 355 28.65 -23.11 13.71
N GLY A 356 29.67 -22.89 14.53
CA GLY A 356 30.71 -21.88 14.31
C GLY A 356 31.48 -22.07 13.00
N ASN A 357 31.56 -23.28 12.44
CA ASN A 357 32.16 -23.50 11.12
C ASN A 357 31.17 -23.19 9.98
N GLU A 358 29.92 -23.61 10.13
CA GLU A 358 28.87 -23.44 9.11
C GLU A 358 28.60 -21.96 8.80
N VAL A 359 28.63 -21.08 9.82
CA VAL A 359 28.45 -19.64 9.59
C VAL A 359 29.53 -19.03 8.68
N PHE A 360 30.77 -19.56 8.69
CA PHE A 360 31.81 -19.14 7.73
C PHE A 360 31.48 -19.63 6.32
N TRP A 361 31.00 -20.86 6.17
CA TRP A 361 30.59 -21.35 4.85
C TRP A 361 29.43 -20.54 4.28
N TYR A 362 28.42 -20.23 5.10
CA TYR A 362 27.35 -19.34 4.70
C TYR A 362 27.89 -17.97 4.29
N ALA A 363 28.74 -17.34 5.10
CA ALA A 363 29.29 -16.03 4.75
C ALA A 363 30.08 -16.11 3.44
N TYR A 364 31.14 -16.91 3.39
CA TYR A 364 32.14 -16.80 2.33
C TYR A 364 31.84 -17.63 1.09
N LYS A 365 30.98 -18.65 1.19
CA LYS A 365 30.59 -19.55 0.09
C LYS A 365 29.09 -19.57 -0.19
N GLY A 366 28.29 -18.89 0.63
CA GLY A 366 26.85 -18.79 0.46
C GLY A 366 26.41 -17.85 -0.65
N ASP A 367 27.33 -17.20 -1.37
CA ASP A 367 27.04 -16.30 -2.50
C ASP A 367 25.98 -15.24 -2.13
N PRO A 368 26.30 -14.30 -1.24
CA PRO A 368 25.30 -13.38 -0.69
C PRO A 368 24.77 -12.39 -1.72
N HIS A 369 23.44 -12.24 -1.76
CA HIS A 369 22.74 -11.25 -2.58
C HIS A 369 21.88 -10.34 -1.69
N TRP A 370 22.20 -9.05 -1.65
CA TRP A 370 21.45 -8.04 -0.94
C TRP A 370 20.14 -7.74 -1.66
N ASP A 371 19.02 -7.87 -0.94
CA ASP A 371 17.68 -7.60 -1.43
C ASP A 371 17.21 -6.24 -0.89
N THR A 372 16.57 -5.42 -1.72
CA THR A 372 15.97 -4.13 -1.30
C THR A 372 14.46 -4.04 -1.58
N SER A 373 13.84 -5.16 -1.94
CA SER A 373 12.50 -5.23 -2.53
C SER A 373 11.52 -6.09 -1.74
N THR A 374 12.00 -7.14 -1.06
CA THR A 374 11.19 -8.05 -0.28
C THR A 374 10.64 -7.31 0.94
N LEU A 375 9.33 -7.11 0.97
CA LEU A 375 8.61 -6.50 2.09
C LEU A 375 8.41 -7.50 3.21
N TRP A 376 8.59 -7.02 4.43
CA TRP A 376 8.31 -7.77 5.66
C TRP A 376 7.99 -6.79 6.78
N CYS A 377 7.37 -7.27 7.85
CA CYS A 377 7.12 -6.47 9.03
C CYS A 377 7.67 -7.13 10.28
N THR A 378 7.91 -6.32 11.31
CA THR A 378 8.21 -6.79 12.65
C THR A 378 7.87 -5.66 13.62
N MET A 379 7.42 -6.00 14.82
CA MET A 379 7.17 -5.02 15.90
C MET A 379 6.24 -3.87 15.44
N GLY A 380 5.23 -4.19 14.63
CA GLY A 380 4.24 -3.25 14.11
C GLY A 380 4.71 -2.32 12.98
N HIS A 381 5.96 -2.44 12.51
CA HIS A 381 6.51 -1.54 11.50
C HIS A 381 6.86 -2.26 10.19
N LEU A 382 6.74 -1.53 9.07
CA LEU A 382 7.07 -2.02 7.74
C LEU A 382 8.56 -1.83 7.48
N TYR A 383 9.18 -2.90 6.98
CA TYR A 383 10.56 -2.87 6.53
C TYR A 383 10.69 -3.50 5.15
N LYS A 384 11.82 -3.19 4.53
CA LYS A 384 12.36 -3.89 3.39
C LYS A 384 13.84 -4.07 3.64
N THR A 385 14.45 -4.94 2.86
CA THR A 385 15.85 -5.36 2.92
C THR A 385 16.16 -6.62 3.71
N GLY A 386 17.17 -7.33 3.21
CA GLY A 386 17.64 -8.58 3.75
C GLY A 386 18.67 -9.20 2.83
N LEU A 387 19.02 -10.45 3.09
CA LEU A 387 20.05 -11.17 2.37
C LEU A 387 19.50 -12.50 1.86
N TRP A 388 19.64 -12.75 0.57
CA TRP A 388 19.55 -14.10 0.03
C TRP A 388 20.90 -14.78 0.10
N ILE A 389 20.90 -16.03 0.54
CA ILE A 389 22.11 -16.83 0.72
C ILE A 389 21.84 -18.29 0.37
N LYS A 390 22.81 -18.97 -0.22
CA LYS A 390 22.68 -20.38 -0.62
C LYS A 390 22.39 -21.27 0.58
N LYS A 391 21.51 -22.25 0.37
CA LYS A 391 21.25 -23.33 1.33
C LYS A 391 22.48 -24.22 1.50
N LYS A 392 22.59 -24.89 2.66
CA LYS A 392 23.69 -25.82 2.97
C LYS A 392 23.93 -26.84 1.85
N SER A 393 22.88 -27.47 1.36
CA SER A 393 22.95 -28.47 0.29
C SER A 393 23.58 -27.94 -1.00
N LYS A 394 23.30 -26.67 -1.34
CA LYS A 394 23.87 -26.03 -2.53
C LYS A 394 25.34 -25.71 -2.35
N ILE A 395 25.74 -25.19 -1.19
CA ILE A 395 27.14 -24.92 -0.87
C ILE A 395 27.96 -26.22 -0.94
N ILE A 396 27.45 -27.30 -0.34
CA ILE A 396 28.08 -28.64 -0.37
C ILE A 396 28.29 -29.12 -1.81
N SER A 397 27.26 -28.99 -2.66
CA SER A 397 27.32 -29.40 -4.06
C SER A 397 28.31 -28.57 -4.87
N ASP A 398 28.30 -27.24 -4.72
CA ASP A 398 29.13 -26.33 -5.51
C ASP A 398 30.61 -26.42 -5.14
N GLU A 399 30.91 -26.68 -3.87
CA GLU A 399 32.28 -26.78 -3.36
C GLU A 399 32.83 -28.20 -3.41
N HIS A 400 32.02 -29.19 -3.84
CA HIS A 400 32.38 -30.60 -3.91
C HIS A 400 32.88 -31.19 -2.59
N ILE A 401 32.17 -30.85 -1.49
CA ILE A 401 32.52 -31.28 -0.13
C ILE A 401 31.42 -32.18 0.45
N THR A 402 31.62 -32.67 1.68
CA THR A 402 30.58 -33.37 2.46
C THR A 402 30.01 -32.43 3.52
N ALA A 403 28.83 -32.76 4.06
CA ALA A 403 28.27 -32.05 5.21
C ALA A 403 29.24 -32.05 6.41
N ALA A 404 29.88 -33.20 6.69
CA ALA A 404 30.87 -33.31 7.74
C ALA A 404 32.08 -32.39 7.52
N TYR A 405 32.51 -32.17 6.26
CA TYR A 405 33.58 -31.21 5.96
C TYR A 405 33.14 -29.77 6.26
N MET A 406 31.89 -29.42 5.97
CA MET A 406 31.35 -28.10 6.29
C MET A 406 31.27 -27.87 7.81
N GLU A 407 30.85 -28.88 8.56
CA GLU A 407 30.64 -28.82 10.01
C GLU A 407 31.93 -28.85 10.85
N ASN A 408 33.05 -29.26 10.26
CA ASN A 408 34.32 -29.46 10.96
C ASN A 408 35.34 -28.33 10.78
N GLY A 409 35.10 -27.39 9.87
CA GLY A 409 36.05 -26.29 9.70
C GLY A 409 35.81 -25.41 8.49
N PHE A 410 36.52 -24.30 8.45
CA PHE A 410 36.61 -23.39 7.31
C PHE A 410 38.04 -22.83 7.21
N LYS A 411 38.45 -22.39 6.03
CA LYS A 411 39.80 -21.81 5.83
C LYS A 411 39.90 -20.43 6.51
N ASN A 412 40.94 -20.22 7.32
CA ASN A 412 41.26 -18.92 7.89
C ASN A 412 41.79 -17.95 6.84
N ALA A 413 42.08 -16.70 7.24
CA ALA A 413 42.62 -15.65 6.36
C ALA A 413 43.95 -16.02 5.68
N HIS A 414 44.66 -17.02 6.20
CA HIS A 414 45.92 -17.54 5.66
C HIS A 414 45.73 -18.80 4.79
N GLY A 415 44.50 -19.24 4.56
CA GLY A 415 44.17 -20.41 3.74
C GLY A 415 44.27 -21.75 4.48
N THR A 416 44.60 -21.76 5.77
CA THR A 416 44.69 -22.96 6.60
C THR A 416 43.28 -23.39 7.02
N TYR A 417 42.96 -24.67 6.87
CA TYR A 417 41.68 -25.21 7.32
C TYR A 417 41.65 -25.37 8.84
N VAL A 418 40.73 -24.66 9.50
CA VAL A 418 40.64 -24.56 10.96
C VAL A 418 39.26 -25.00 11.43
N ASN A 419 39.22 -25.75 12.53
CA ASN A 419 37.96 -26.04 13.25
C ASN A 419 37.70 -24.92 14.26
N TRP A 420 36.85 -23.96 13.88
CA TRP A 420 36.54 -22.76 14.66
C TRP A 420 35.82 -23.06 15.98
N LYS A 421 35.19 -24.23 16.12
CA LYS A 421 34.60 -24.67 17.39
C LYS A 421 35.66 -24.92 18.47
N ASN A 422 36.88 -25.26 18.06
CA ASN A 422 37.96 -25.70 18.95
C ASN A 422 39.20 -24.80 18.89
N THR A 423 39.30 -23.91 17.91
CA THR A 423 40.52 -23.12 17.68
C THR A 423 40.19 -21.70 17.25
N PHE A 424 40.79 -20.72 17.95
CA PHE A 424 40.77 -19.31 17.58
C PHE A 424 42.10 -18.66 18.00
N ALA A 425 42.95 -18.33 17.03
CA ALA A 425 44.27 -17.75 17.31
C ALA A 425 44.22 -16.21 17.46
N GLY A 426 43.26 -15.54 16.81
CA GLY A 426 43.08 -14.09 16.90
C GLY A 426 42.21 -13.55 15.78
N ASP A 427 41.89 -12.25 15.83
CA ASP A 427 41.03 -11.61 14.83
C ASP A 427 41.65 -11.60 13.43
N ALA A 428 42.99 -11.59 13.32
CA ALA A 428 43.70 -11.65 12.05
C ALA A 428 43.49 -12.95 11.27
N ASP A 429 43.06 -14.03 11.95
CA ASP A 429 42.72 -15.30 11.30
C ASP A 429 41.33 -15.27 10.66
N VAL A 430 40.43 -14.38 11.08
CA VAL A 430 39.07 -14.30 10.52
C VAL A 430 39.17 -13.80 9.07
N PRO A 431 38.58 -14.49 8.08
CA PRO A 431 38.60 -14.03 6.70
C PRO A 431 37.98 -12.64 6.55
N ALA A 432 38.54 -11.84 5.65
CA ALA A 432 38.09 -10.48 5.39
C ALA A 432 36.62 -10.44 4.93
N ASP A 433 35.96 -9.32 5.23
CA ASP A 433 34.60 -9.02 4.80
C ASP A 433 34.41 -9.20 3.29
N ILE A 434 33.24 -9.70 2.89
CA ILE A 434 32.84 -9.79 1.49
C ILE A 434 31.70 -8.83 1.20
N ALA A 435 31.69 -8.21 0.03
CA ALA A 435 30.57 -7.39 -0.40
C ALA A 435 29.44 -8.28 -0.96
N PRO A 436 28.18 -8.10 -0.54
CA PRO A 436 27.07 -8.79 -1.17
C PRO A 436 26.86 -8.29 -2.60
N LYS A 437 26.32 -9.14 -3.46
CA LYS A 437 25.88 -8.76 -4.80
C LYS A 437 24.53 -8.05 -4.73
N PHE A 438 24.29 -7.13 -5.65
CA PHE A 438 23.00 -6.44 -5.80
C PHE A 438 22.14 -6.98 -6.95
N THR A 439 22.60 -8.03 -7.61
CA THR A 439 21.81 -8.75 -8.61
C THR A 439 20.83 -9.68 -7.91
N ALA A 440 19.70 -10.00 -8.56
CA ALA A 440 18.81 -11.05 -8.05
C ALA A 440 19.54 -12.41 -8.04
N VAL A 441 19.13 -13.30 -7.13
CA VAL A 441 19.62 -14.68 -7.13
C VAL A 441 19.21 -15.40 -8.42
N PRO A 442 20.07 -16.28 -8.97
CA PRO A 442 19.78 -16.98 -10.22
C PRO A 442 18.62 -17.98 -10.08
N ASN A 443 18.48 -18.61 -8.90
CA ASN A 443 17.43 -19.59 -8.62
C ASN A 443 17.01 -19.52 -7.15
N LYS A 444 15.82 -19.00 -6.85
CA LYS A 444 15.33 -18.86 -5.46
C LYS A 444 15.23 -20.18 -4.69
N ASN A 445 15.15 -21.34 -5.36
CA ASN A 445 15.07 -22.64 -4.68
C ASN A 445 16.40 -23.04 -4.01
N ASP A 446 17.51 -22.55 -4.52
CA ASP A 446 18.86 -22.83 -4.03
C ASP A 446 19.26 -21.91 -2.86
N TYR A 447 18.48 -20.87 -2.60
CA TYR A 447 18.75 -19.82 -1.62
C TYR A 447 17.63 -19.76 -0.58
N PHE A 448 17.92 -19.16 0.57
CA PHE A 448 16.93 -18.75 1.56
C PHE A 448 17.14 -17.29 1.94
N TYR A 449 16.11 -16.66 2.50
CA TYR A 449 16.10 -15.25 2.83
C TYR A 449 16.29 -15.01 4.33
N LEU A 450 17.19 -14.10 4.68
CA LEU A 450 17.37 -13.58 6.03
C LEU A 450 16.98 -12.09 6.08
N PRO A 451 15.95 -11.71 6.85
CA PRO A 451 15.58 -10.31 7.00
C PRO A 451 16.63 -9.51 7.78
N ALA A 452 16.78 -8.22 7.48
CA ALA A 452 17.63 -7.30 8.22
C ALA A 452 16.98 -6.90 9.56
N THR A 453 16.85 -7.83 10.51
CA THR A 453 16.09 -7.62 11.76
C THR A 453 16.86 -6.89 12.86
N GLY A 454 18.10 -6.46 12.63
CA GLY A 454 18.86 -5.74 13.64
C GLY A 454 19.23 -6.58 14.88
N PHE A 455 19.47 -5.88 16.00
CA PHE A 455 19.83 -6.47 17.30
C PHE A 455 19.53 -5.51 18.46
N TYR A 456 19.49 -6.04 19.68
CA TYR A 456 19.40 -5.25 20.92
C TYR A 456 20.74 -5.14 21.63
N GLU A 457 21.10 -3.94 22.07
CA GLU A 457 22.26 -3.71 22.93
C GLU A 457 21.90 -2.68 23.99
N ASN A 458 22.20 -2.97 25.25
CA ASN A 458 22.00 -2.04 26.38
C ASN A 458 20.60 -1.36 26.36
N GLY A 459 19.56 -2.16 26.16
CA GLY A 459 18.16 -1.72 26.18
C GLY A 459 17.71 -0.91 24.95
N ARG A 460 18.47 -0.90 23.85
CA ARG A 460 18.13 -0.22 22.58
C ARG A 460 18.11 -1.18 21.41
N LEU A 461 17.23 -0.93 20.45
CA LEU A 461 17.20 -1.63 19.17
C LEU A 461 18.09 -0.92 18.15
N TYR A 462 18.82 -1.67 17.34
CA TYR A 462 19.74 -1.16 16.33
C TYR A 462 19.52 -1.87 14.99
N ALA A 463 19.73 -1.13 13.90
CA ALA A 463 19.92 -1.65 12.54
C ALA A 463 18.77 -2.50 11.94
N THR A 464 17.56 -2.47 12.50
CA THR A 464 16.39 -3.06 11.83
C THR A 464 16.13 -2.32 10.52
N GLY A 465 16.11 -3.04 9.41
CA GLY A 465 16.05 -2.48 8.05
C GLY A 465 17.41 -2.19 7.41
N ASP A 466 18.51 -2.22 8.18
CA ASP A 466 19.86 -1.91 7.69
C ASP A 466 20.81 -3.10 7.70
N GLY A 467 20.63 -4.04 8.63
CA GLY A 467 21.49 -5.21 8.74
C GLY A 467 20.90 -6.33 9.60
N GLY A 468 21.44 -7.53 9.42
CA GLY A 468 21.06 -8.73 10.17
C GLY A 468 22.20 -9.24 11.04
N ASN A 469 21.85 -9.71 12.24
CA ASN A 469 22.79 -10.27 13.21
C ASN A 469 22.21 -11.55 13.79
N TYR A 470 22.85 -12.69 13.50
CA TYR A 470 22.35 -14.02 13.82
C TYR A 470 23.42 -14.79 14.59
N TRP A 471 23.00 -15.48 15.65
CA TRP A 471 23.90 -16.30 16.44
C TRP A 471 24.33 -17.57 15.72
N SER A 472 25.53 -18.05 16.05
CA SER A 472 25.92 -19.44 15.86
C SER A 472 25.71 -20.25 17.14
N ALA A 473 25.79 -21.57 17.02
CA ALA A 473 25.75 -22.50 18.15
C ALA A 473 27.07 -22.57 18.94
N ASP A 474 28.14 -21.88 18.55
CA ASP A 474 29.45 -22.07 19.19
C ASP A 474 30.06 -20.77 19.75
N ALA A 475 30.56 -20.89 20.97
CA ALA A 475 31.41 -19.91 21.62
C ALA A 475 32.76 -19.78 20.91
N VAL A 476 33.40 -18.60 21.05
CA VAL A 476 34.80 -18.42 20.64
C VAL A 476 35.72 -19.02 21.71
N PRO A 477 36.55 -20.04 21.39
CA PRO A 477 37.25 -20.83 22.41
C PRO A 477 38.15 -20.03 23.35
N THR A 478 38.85 -19.02 22.85
CA THR A 478 39.81 -18.23 23.62
C THR A 478 39.26 -16.88 24.08
N ARG A 479 37.95 -16.63 23.90
CA ARG A 479 37.27 -15.38 24.28
C ARG A 479 35.97 -15.68 25.03
N ASN A 480 36.10 -15.82 26.35
CA ASN A 480 35.05 -16.33 27.26
C ASN A 480 33.73 -15.53 27.26
N THR A 481 33.70 -14.31 26.74
CA THR A 481 32.48 -13.47 26.66
C THR A 481 31.97 -13.27 25.23
N TYR A 482 32.51 -14.02 24.26
CA TYR A 482 32.21 -13.87 22.83
C TYR A 482 31.75 -15.17 22.18
N SER A 483 30.93 -15.04 21.15
CA SER A 483 30.44 -16.13 20.28
C SER A 483 30.58 -15.72 18.82
N TYR A 484 30.61 -16.68 17.90
CA TYR A 484 30.53 -16.38 16.47
C TYR A 484 29.11 -15.97 16.12
N GLY A 485 28.98 -14.97 15.25
CA GLY A 485 27.70 -14.59 14.67
C GLY A 485 27.82 -14.25 13.20
N PHE A 486 26.77 -14.56 12.46
CA PHE A 486 26.62 -14.20 11.07
C PHE A 486 26.06 -12.77 11.00
N ARG A 487 26.82 -11.86 10.36
CA ARG A 487 26.46 -10.45 10.24
C ARG A 487 26.42 -10.03 8.79
N PHE A 488 25.44 -9.20 8.45
CA PHE A 488 25.38 -8.59 7.15
C PHE A 488 24.77 -7.19 7.18
N TYR A 489 25.28 -6.34 6.29
CA TYR A 489 24.81 -5.00 5.92
C TYR A 489 24.90 -4.90 4.40
N LYS A 490 24.40 -3.80 3.81
CA LYS A 490 24.49 -3.58 2.36
C LYS A 490 25.94 -3.56 1.85
N GLU A 491 26.91 -3.18 2.69
CA GLU A 491 28.32 -3.07 2.32
C GLU A 491 29.11 -4.37 2.54
N TYR A 492 28.69 -5.22 3.48
CA TYR A 492 29.48 -6.39 3.87
C TYR A 492 28.66 -7.55 4.43
N VAL A 493 29.18 -8.76 4.26
CA VAL A 493 28.79 -9.98 4.96
C VAL A 493 30.05 -10.57 5.59
N ASN A 494 29.96 -10.97 6.86
CA ASN A 494 31.07 -11.59 7.57
C ASN A 494 30.62 -12.49 8.73
N VAL A 495 31.57 -13.23 9.28
CA VAL A 495 31.45 -13.82 10.61
C VAL A 495 32.14 -12.91 11.60
N GLN A 496 31.40 -12.38 12.56
CA GLN A 496 31.95 -11.49 13.59
C GLN A 496 32.10 -12.22 14.93
N ILE A 497 33.16 -11.86 15.65
CA ILE A 497 33.35 -12.21 17.06
C ILE A 497 32.53 -11.25 17.92
N MET A 498 31.38 -11.72 18.40
CA MET A 498 30.33 -10.88 18.95
C MET A 498 30.17 -11.03 20.47
N PRO A 499 30.01 -9.93 21.23
CA PRO A 499 29.72 -10.01 22.67
C PRO A 499 28.43 -10.78 22.93
N ARG A 500 28.49 -11.78 23.81
CA ARG A 500 27.35 -12.65 24.17
C ARG A 500 26.21 -11.91 24.86
N THR A 501 26.47 -10.72 25.41
CA THR A 501 25.49 -9.86 26.10
C THR A 501 24.52 -9.14 25.15
N VAL A 502 24.75 -9.14 23.85
CA VAL A 502 23.89 -8.43 22.89
C VAL A 502 22.76 -9.35 22.42
N GLY A 503 21.53 -8.84 22.37
CA GLY A 503 20.34 -9.58 21.95
C GLY A 503 20.28 -9.75 20.44
N ARG A 504 20.51 -10.96 19.92
CA ARG A 504 20.47 -11.28 18.48
C ARG A 504 19.49 -12.42 18.18
N LYS A 505 19.20 -12.66 16.91
CA LYS A 505 18.33 -13.78 16.53
C LYS A 505 19.06 -15.11 16.76
N ALA A 506 18.40 -16.02 17.46
CA ALA A 506 18.79 -17.43 17.55
C ALA A 506 17.76 -18.24 16.77
N GLN A 507 18.14 -18.78 15.61
CA GLN A 507 17.26 -19.54 14.73
C GLN A 507 18.07 -20.50 13.86
N SER A 508 17.43 -21.56 13.38
CA SER A 508 18.00 -22.39 12.31
C SER A 508 18.13 -21.58 11.02
N PHE A 509 19.13 -21.95 10.22
CA PHE A 509 19.21 -21.53 8.83
C PHE A 509 18.61 -22.64 7.98
N GLU A 510 17.66 -22.26 7.13
CA GLU A 510 16.87 -23.09 6.21
C GLU A 510 16.05 -24.26 6.80
#